data_AF-A0A941G107-F1
#
_entry.id   AF-A0A941G107-F1
#
_cell.length_a   1.000
_cell.length_b   1.000
_cell.length_c   1.000
_cell.angle_alpha   90.00
_cell.angle_beta   90.00
_cell.angle_gamma   90.00
#
_symmetry.space_group_name_H-M   'P 1'
#
loop_
_entity.id
_entity.type
_entity.pdbx_description
1 polymer ?
#
loop_
_entity_poly.entity_id
_entity_poly.type
_entity_poly.pdbx_seq_one_letter_code
_entity_poly.pdbx_strand_id
1 'polypeptide(L)'
;MKIKAISFVLLFASASAASATEVDVTNHPDRAFFDGYSRLYKRFDDGSVCEAAYAKFRSGHEQIGLNVLCDGLGISESKVYQDLLTAMTYVKEHSSATSFSSYFSMSRFRYFTDEPRDFCIFRNAVTYIFTSTRSTSSPDWRIISTSHNTPGSGTAVFGLWKVDQRGEVIGKIGLNRIQPEVINVNMKDASDCGSTKPYEPGRLLPSD
;
A
#
# COMPACT_ATOMS: atom_id res chain seq x y z
N MET A 1 70.89 -8.47 -34.01
CA MET A 1 69.58 -9.08 -33.64
C MET A 1 68.80 -7.98 -32.92
N LYS A 2 67.91 -7.22 -33.58
CA LYS A 2 66.48 -7.45 -33.85
C LYS A 2 65.69 -8.00 -32.64
N ILE A 3 64.53 -7.35 -32.38
CA ILE A 3 63.33 -7.74 -31.58
C ILE A 3 63.27 -7.09 -30.18
N LYS A 4 62.19 -6.46 -29.71
CA LYS A 4 60.90 -5.97 -30.24
C LYS A 4 60.36 -5.03 -29.14
N ALA A 5 59.63 -3.99 -29.56
CA ALA A 5 58.81 -3.17 -28.68
C ALA A 5 57.79 -4.03 -27.91
N ILE A 6 57.58 -3.70 -26.63
CA ILE A 6 56.35 -4.05 -25.94
C ILE A 6 55.72 -2.74 -25.50
N SER A 7 54.71 -2.35 -26.27
CA SER A 7 53.77 -1.28 -25.97
C SER A 7 53.17 -1.48 -24.58
N PHE A 8 53.42 -0.54 -23.68
CA PHE A 8 52.59 -0.36 -22.50
C PHE A 8 51.24 0.17 -22.99
N VAL A 9 50.28 -0.74 -23.17
CA VAL A 9 48.86 -0.38 -23.31
C VAL A 9 48.44 0.19 -21.96
N LEU A 10 48.42 1.52 -21.87
CA LEU A 10 47.68 2.25 -20.85
C LEU A 10 46.22 1.82 -20.97
N LEU A 11 45.81 0.85 -20.16
CA LEU A 11 44.42 0.60 -19.84
C LEU A 11 43.89 1.87 -19.18
N PHE A 12 43.33 2.76 -19.99
CA PHE A 12 42.34 3.73 -19.54
C PHE A 12 41.16 2.91 -19.03
N ALA A 13 41.22 2.52 -17.76
CA ALA A 13 40.02 2.17 -17.02
C ALA A 13 39.19 3.45 -16.96
N SER A 14 38.30 3.61 -17.93
CA SER A 14 37.15 4.49 -17.81
C SER A 14 36.31 3.97 -16.66
N ALA A 15 36.67 4.39 -15.44
CA ALA A 15 35.73 4.44 -14.34
C ALA A 15 34.67 5.45 -14.78
N SER A 16 33.67 4.96 -15.52
CA SER A 16 32.39 5.62 -15.66
C SER A 16 31.91 5.87 -14.24
N ALA A 17 32.04 7.12 -13.79
CA ALA A 17 31.47 7.57 -12.55
C ALA A 17 30.01 7.14 -12.57
N ALA A 18 29.63 6.31 -11.61
CA ALA A 18 28.25 6.01 -11.36
C ALA A 18 27.56 7.34 -11.09
N SER A 19 26.76 7.82 -12.04
CA SER A 19 26.00 9.05 -11.87
C SER A 19 24.81 8.68 -11.01
N ALA A 20 25.03 8.67 -9.70
CA ALA A 20 23.96 8.53 -8.73
C ALA A 20 22.91 9.60 -9.07
N THR A 21 21.75 9.14 -9.52
CA THR A 21 20.62 9.98 -9.89
C THR A 21 19.97 10.44 -8.59
N GLU A 22 19.91 11.75 -8.40
CA GLU A 22 19.33 12.36 -7.20
C GLU A 22 18.28 13.38 -7.62
N VAL A 23 17.07 13.26 -7.05
CA VAL A 23 16.01 14.24 -7.25
C VAL A 23 15.80 15.01 -5.95
N ASP A 24 16.22 16.27 -5.92
CA ASP A 24 15.98 17.15 -4.78
C ASP A 24 14.49 17.52 -4.72
N VAL A 25 13.85 17.21 -3.58
CA VAL A 25 12.44 17.50 -3.32
C VAL A 25 12.25 18.42 -2.12
N THR A 26 13.33 19.00 -1.59
CA THR A 26 13.35 19.81 -0.36
C THR A 26 12.33 20.95 -0.37
N ASN A 27 12.17 21.59 -1.53
CA ASN A 27 11.29 22.75 -1.73
C ASN A 27 10.03 22.42 -2.55
N HIS A 28 9.73 21.14 -2.79
CA HIS A 28 8.55 20.75 -3.54
C HIS A 28 7.27 21.05 -2.73
N PRO A 29 6.18 21.58 -3.33
CA PRO A 29 4.95 21.89 -2.61
C PRO A 29 4.33 20.66 -1.91
N ASP A 30 4.50 19.48 -2.51
CA ASP A 30 4.04 18.20 -1.96
C ASP A 30 5.10 17.40 -1.19
N ARG A 31 6.23 18.01 -0.76
CA ARG A 31 7.35 17.26 -0.15
C ARG A 31 6.95 16.32 1.00
N ALA A 32 5.97 16.73 1.81
CA ALA A 32 5.49 15.92 2.93
C ALA A 32 4.85 14.59 2.47
N PHE A 33 4.28 14.56 1.26
CA PHE A 33 3.68 13.36 0.70
C PHE A 33 4.73 12.33 0.27
N PHE A 34 5.93 12.80 -0.11
CA PHE A 34 7.01 11.93 -0.59
C PHE A 34 7.63 11.07 0.50
N ASP A 35 7.33 11.35 1.77
CA ASP A 35 7.75 10.53 2.90
C ASP A 35 7.35 9.06 2.72
N GLY A 36 8.36 8.19 2.70
CA GLY A 36 8.23 6.75 2.50
C GLY A 36 8.12 6.28 1.04
N TYR A 37 8.36 7.15 0.05
CA TYR A 37 8.44 6.69 -1.35
C TYR A 37 9.58 5.68 -1.52
N SER A 38 9.26 4.56 -2.17
CA SER A 38 10.24 3.59 -2.67
C SER A 38 9.71 2.97 -3.96
N ARG A 39 10.59 2.77 -4.95
CA ARG A 39 10.27 2.12 -6.21
C ARG A 39 11.44 1.30 -6.73
N LEU A 40 11.15 0.06 -7.10
CA LEU A 40 12.11 -0.84 -7.75
C LEU A 40 11.99 -0.77 -9.27
N TYR A 41 13.11 -0.53 -9.93
CA TYR A 41 13.35 -0.65 -11.36
C TYR A 41 14.05 -1.97 -11.61
N LYS A 42 13.52 -2.79 -12.52
CA LYS A 42 14.09 -4.10 -12.86
C LYS A 42 14.36 -4.15 -14.36
N ARG A 43 15.53 -4.67 -14.75
CA ARG A 43 15.72 -5.18 -16.11
C ARG A 43 15.31 -6.64 -16.13
N PHE A 44 14.57 -7.02 -17.17
CA PHE A 44 14.19 -8.41 -17.38
C PHE A 44 15.37 -9.25 -17.90
N ASP A 45 16.31 -8.64 -18.63
CA ASP A 45 17.34 -9.37 -19.37
C ASP A 45 18.46 -9.92 -18.47
N ASP A 46 18.89 -9.17 -17.46
CA ASP A 46 20.02 -9.53 -16.59
C ASP A 46 19.64 -9.62 -15.10
N GLY A 47 18.36 -9.41 -14.77
CA GLY A 47 17.86 -9.44 -13.40
C GLY A 47 18.37 -8.31 -12.52
N SER A 48 19.03 -7.28 -13.08
CA SER A 48 19.50 -6.13 -12.31
C SER A 48 18.34 -5.34 -11.73
N VAL A 49 18.50 -4.90 -10.47
CA VAL A 49 17.51 -4.16 -9.70
C VAL A 49 18.12 -2.86 -9.21
N CYS A 50 17.41 -1.76 -9.40
CA CYS A 50 17.73 -0.43 -8.91
C CYS A 50 16.54 0.10 -8.10
N GLU A 51 16.77 0.69 -6.93
CA GLU A 51 15.69 1.27 -6.12
C GLU A 51 15.86 2.80 -6.04
N ALA A 52 14.77 3.52 -6.29
CA ALA A 52 14.64 4.92 -5.93
C ALA A 52 13.91 5.03 -4.59
N ALA A 53 14.52 5.67 -3.60
CA ALA A 53 13.95 5.79 -2.26
C ALA A 53 14.06 7.21 -1.70
N TYR A 54 13.04 7.60 -0.93
CA TYR A 54 13.03 8.86 -0.20
C TYR A 54 14.02 8.84 0.97
N ALA A 55 14.80 9.91 1.08
CA ALA A 55 15.72 10.15 2.19
C ALA A 55 15.53 11.57 2.72
N LYS A 56 15.49 11.70 4.04
CA LYS A 56 15.46 12.97 4.77
C LYS A 56 16.70 13.11 5.63
N PHE A 57 17.48 14.15 5.38
CA PHE A 57 18.71 14.42 6.10
C PHE A 57 18.48 15.34 7.29
N ARG A 58 19.39 15.29 8.27
CA ARG A 58 19.35 16.17 9.45
C ARG A 58 19.45 17.66 9.10
N SER A 59 20.03 17.98 7.95
CA SER A 59 20.10 19.35 7.40
C SER A 59 18.74 19.91 6.99
N GLY A 60 17.68 19.09 6.98
CA GLY A 60 16.38 19.46 6.43
C GLY A 60 16.28 19.28 4.92
N HIS A 61 17.34 18.81 4.27
CA HIS A 61 17.35 18.41 2.87
C HIS A 61 16.58 17.10 2.68
N GLU A 62 15.77 17.02 1.63
CA GLU A 62 14.96 15.85 1.29
C GLU A 62 15.19 15.50 -0.18
N GLN A 63 15.51 14.23 -0.46
CA GLN A 63 15.79 13.77 -1.81
C GLN A 63 15.20 12.40 -2.10
N ILE A 64 14.96 12.11 -3.38
CA ILE A 64 14.80 10.75 -3.89
C ILE A 64 16.14 10.33 -4.48
N GLY A 65 16.84 9.44 -3.79
CA GLY A 65 18.13 8.92 -4.22
C GLY A 65 18.00 7.50 -4.78
N LEU A 66 18.89 7.15 -5.70
CA LEU A 66 19.07 5.77 -6.14
C LEU A 66 20.07 5.05 -5.23
N ASN A 67 19.70 3.90 -4.67
CA ASN A 67 20.53 3.23 -3.66
C ASN A 67 21.66 2.36 -4.24
N VAL A 68 21.49 1.72 -5.40
CA VAL A 68 22.46 0.77 -6.01
C VAL A 68 22.25 0.63 -7.54
N LEU A 69 23.35 0.55 -8.31
CA LEU A 69 23.45 0.06 -9.71
C LEU A 69 22.34 0.49 -10.69
N CYS A 70 22.27 1.78 -11.00
CA CYS A 70 21.28 2.32 -11.94
C CYS A 70 21.89 2.77 -13.27
N ASP A 71 23.23 2.89 -13.36
CA ASP A 71 23.93 3.40 -14.54
C ASP A 71 23.68 2.58 -15.81
N GLY A 72 23.37 1.28 -15.65
CA GLY A 72 23.05 0.40 -16.77
C GLY A 72 21.58 0.38 -17.17
N LEU A 73 20.66 0.92 -16.37
CA LEU A 73 19.21 0.77 -16.56
C LEU A 73 18.55 1.92 -17.33
N GLY A 74 19.32 2.96 -17.70
CA GLY A 74 18.78 4.13 -18.39
C GLY A 74 17.75 4.91 -17.55
N ILE A 75 17.83 4.81 -16.23
CA ILE A 75 16.94 5.53 -15.31
C ILE A 75 17.52 6.92 -15.07
N SER A 76 16.89 7.94 -15.65
CA SER A 76 17.25 9.36 -15.47
C SER A 76 16.51 9.99 -14.29
N GLU A 77 17.00 11.15 -13.82
CA GLU A 77 16.33 11.97 -12.80
C GLU A 77 14.91 12.34 -13.23
N SER A 78 14.75 12.74 -14.51
CA SER A 78 13.45 13.09 -15.09
C SER A 78 12.46 11.92 -15.05
N LYS A 79 12.94 10.69 -15.29
CA LYS A 79 12.11 9.49 -15.20
C LYS A 79 11.69 9.22 -13.76
N VAL A 80 12.64 9.26 -12.82
CA VAL A 80 12.36 9.06 -11.38
C VAL A 80 11.33 10.09 -10.89
N TYR A 81 11.49 11.35 -11.28
CA TYR A 81 10.57 12.41 -10.89
C TYR A 81 9.17 12.24 -11.49
N GLN A 82 9.05 11.90 -12.78
CA GLN A 82 7.75 11.59 -13.39
C GLN A 82 7.08 10.38 -12.73
N ASP A 83 7.85 9.34 -12.43
CA ASP A 83 7.37 8.13 -11.76
C ASP A 83 6.88 8.44 -10.33
N LEU A 84 7.59 9.29 -9.59
CA LEU A 84 7.19 9.80 -8.27
C LEU A 84 5.86 10.55 -8.34
N LEU A 85 5.75 11.52 -9.25
CA LEU A 85 4.53 12.32 -9.40
C LEU A 85 3.34 11.46 -9.84
N THR A 86 3.54 10.53 -10.77
CA THR A 86 2.51 9.60 -11.22
C THR A 86 2.01 8.74 -10.06
N ALA A 87 2.93 8.21 -9.25
CA ALA A 87 2.58 7.44 -8.07
C ALA A 87 1.85 8.29 -7.02
N MET A 88 2.28 9.54 -6.80
CA MET A 88 1.62 10.45 -5.87
C MET A 88 0.19 10.75 -6.31
N THR A 89 -0.01 11.12 -7.58
CA THR A 89 -1.33 11.39 -8.15
C THR A 89 -2.23 10.17 -8.00
N TYR A 90 -1.74 8.99 -8.37
CA TYR A 90 -2.50 7.75 -8.19
C TYR A 90 -2.91 7.55 -6.72
N VAL A 91 -1.98 7.68 -5.76
CA VAL A 91 -2.28 7.51 -4.34
C VAL A 91 -3.29 8.55 -3.85
N LYS A 92 -3.15 9.83 -4.23
CA LYS A 92 -4.07 10.91 -3.86
C LYS A 92 -5.47 10.69 -4.44
N GLU A 93 -5.58 10.15 -5.65
CA GLU A 93 -6.86 9.86 -6.30
C GLU A 93 -7.56 8.62 -5.72
N HIS A 94 -6.79 7.66 -5.19
CA HIS A 94 -7.29 6.33 -4.80
C HIS A 94 -7.21 6.04 -3.30
N SER A 95 -6.80 7.02 -2.49
CA SER A 95 -6.69 6.90 -1.04
C SER A 95 -6.74 8.28 -0.36
N SER A 96 -7.00 8.29 0.93
CA SER A 96 -6.86 9.45 1.83
C SER A 96 -5.47 9.54 2.49
N ALA A 97 -4.48 8.78 2.00
CA ALA A 97 -3.15 8.77 2.58
C ALA A 97 -2.51 10.16 2.49
N THR A 98 -1.84 10.60 3.56
CA THR A 98 -1.13 11.89 3.59
C THR A 98 0.32 11.79 3.14
N SER A 99 0.84 10.57 2.98
CA SER A 99 2.18 10.26 2.46
C SER A 99 2.24 8.84 1.88
N PHE A 100 3.31 8.51 1.16
CA PHE A 100 3.56 7.13 0.70
C PHE A 100 3.71 6.15 1.86
N SER A 101 4.40 6.54 2.95
CA SER A 101 4.51 5.73 4.16
C SER A 101 3.14 5.37 4.74
N SER A 102 2.24 6.37 4.83
CA SER A 102 0.85 6.17 5.24
C SER A 102 0.12 5.23 4.28
N TYR A 103 0.28 5.43 2.97
CA TYR A 103 -0.31 4.56 1.95
C TYR A 103 0.20 3.11 2.01
N PHE A 104 1.49 2.88 2.24
CA PHE A 104 2.05 1.53 2.36
C PHE A 104 1.63 0.83 3.63
N SER A 105 1.52 1.57 4.73
CA SER A 105 0.88 1.08 5.95
C SER A 105 -0.56 0.65 5.62
N MET A 106 -1.35 1.52 4.99
CA MET A 106 -2.73 1.24 4.58
C MET A 106 -2.87 0.08 3.58
N SER A 107 -1.93 -0.07 2.63
CA SER A 107 -2.03 -1.04 1.53
C SER A 107 -1.63 -2.45 1.94
N ARG A 108 -0.75 -2.62 2.93
CA ARG A 108 -0.51 -3.90 3.60
C ARG A 108 -1.80 -4.50 4.20
N PHE A 109 -2.82 -3.68 4.44
CA PHE A 109 -4.14 -4.15 4.91
C PHE A 109 -5.11 -4.58 3.79
N ARG A 110 -4.79 -4.39 2.50
CA ARG A 110 -5.70 -4.72 1.38
C ARG A 110 -5.66 -6.19 0.92
N TYR A 111 -4.68 -6.98 1.37
CA TYR A 111 -4.35 -8.30 0.80
C TYR A 111 -5.18 -9.50 1.29
N PHE A 112 -6.23 -9.30 2.08
CA PHE A 112 -6.89 -10.43 2.74
C PHE A 112 -8.39 -10.47 2.43
N THR A 113 -8.80 -11.56 1.75
CA THR A 113 -10.14 -12.17 1.52
C THR A 113 -10.74 -12.08 0.10
N ASP A 114 -11.01 -13.23 -0.55
CA ASP A 114 -11.80 -13.34 -1.80
C ASP A 114 -13.32 -13.18 -1.56
N GLU A 115 -13.73 -12.80 -0.34
CA GLU A 115 -15.13 -12.68 0.03
C GLU A 115 -15.73 -11.37 -0.47
N PRO A 116 -16.99 -11.35 -0.93
CA PRO A 116 -17.66 -10.11 -1.30
C PRO A 116 -17.82 -9.20 -0.07
N ARG A 117 -17.35 -7.94 -0.20
CA ARG A 117 -17.18 -6.99 0.90
C ARG A 117 -18.11 -5.80 0.73
N ASP A 118 -18.75 -5.36 1.82
CA ASP A 118 -19.52 -4.12 1.84
C ASP A 118 -18.61 -2.95 2.27
N PHE A 119 -18.05 -3.01 3.48
CA PHE A 119 -17.16 -1.95 4.00
C PHE A 119 -16.19 -2.50 5.05
N CYS A 120 -15.18 -1.69 5.39
CA CYS A 120 -14.13 -2.06 6.32
C CYS A 120 -14.02 -1.00 7.43
N ILE A 121 -13.65 -1.43 8.64
CA ILE A 121 -13.32 -0.53 9.74
C ILE A 121 -11.93 -0.87 10.24
N PHE A 122 -11.05 0.12 10.31
CA PHE A 122 -9.69 -0.06 10.81
C PHE A 122 -9.59 0.43 12.26
N ARG A 123 -9.24 -0.47 13.19
CA ARG A 123 -8.99 -0.12 14.61
C ARG A 123 -7.83 -0.93 15.16
N ASN A 124 -6.92 -0.27 15.87
CA ASN A 124 -5.83 -0.91 16.61
C ASN A 124 -5.03 -1.93 15.78
N ALA A 125 -4.67 -1.57 14.54
CA ALA A 125 -3.95 -2.46 13.59
C ALA A 125 -4.72 -3.74 13.19
N VAL A 126 -6.03 -3.79 13.43
CA VAL A 126 -6.94 -4.83 12.94
C VAL A 126 -7.91 -4.20 11.95
N THR A 127 -8.02 -4.80 10.76
CA THR A 127 -9.11 -4.46 9.82
C THR A 127 -10.26 -5.40 10.08
N TYR A 128 -11.42 -4.85 10.43
CA TYR A 128 -12.69 -5.55 10.50
C TYR A 128 -13.35 -5.44 9.13
N ILE A 129 -13.60 -6.59 8.50
CA ILE A 129 -14.14 -6.69 7.14
C ILE A 129 -15.61 -7.08 7.26
N PHE A 130 -16.51 -6.16 6.92
CA PHE A 130 -17.95 -6.40 6.91
C PHE A 130 -18.33 -6.95 5.54
N THR A 131 -18.62 -8.25 5.49
CA THR A 131 -18.87 -8.97 4.24
C THR A 131 -20.36 -8.98 3.91
N SER A 132 -20.71 -9.23 2.64
CA SER A 132 -22.11 -9.45 2.24
C SER A 132 -22.58 -10.90 2.50
N THR A 133 -21.66 -11.79 2.88
CA THR A 133 -21.94 -13.20 3.16
C THR A 133 -22.83 -13.38 4.38
N ARG A 134 -23.96 -14.08 4.22
CA ARG A 134 -24.90 -14.40 5.31
C ARG A 134 -24.37 -15.52 6.21
N SER A 135 -24.68 -15.44 7.50
CA SER A 135 -24.38 -16.50 8.46
C SER A 135 -25.37 -17.65 8.33
N THR A 136 -24.86 -18.88 8.28
CA THR A 136 -25.69 -20.10 8.24
C THR A 136 -26.48 -20.32 9.53
N SER A 137 -25.92 -19.94 10.68
CA SER A 137 -26.56 -20.07 11.99
C SER A 137 -27.43 -18.88 12.38
N SER A 138 -27.38 -17.78 11.61
CA SER A 138 -28.18 -16.57 11.83
C SER A 138 -28.45 -15.86 10.49
N PRO A 139 -29.42 -16.35 9.69
CA PRO A 139 -29.59 -15.94 8.28
C PRO A 139 -29.87 -14.45 8.04
N ASP A 140 -30.40 -13.74 9.04
CA ASP A 140 -30.63 -12.29 8.99
C ASP A 140 -29.37 -11.46 9.25
N TRP A 141 -28.25 -12.13 9.52
CA TRP A 141 -26.98 -11.51 9.83
C TRP A 141 -25.92 -11.89 8.80
N ARG A 142 -25.00 -10.96 8.57
CA ARG A 142 -23.84 -11.11 7.71
C ARG A 142 -22.57 -11.26 8.52
N ILE A 143 -21.49 -11.70 7.89
CA ILE A 143 -20.24 -12.04 8.58
C ILE A 143 -19.35 -10.80 8.74
N ILE A 144 -18.72 -10.68 9.91
CA ILE A 144 -17.57 -9.82 10.16
C ILE A 144 -16.33 -10.72 10.23
N SER A 145 -15.39 -10.49 9.33
CA SER A 145 -14.07 -11.14 9.30
C SER A 145 -12.99 -10.16 9.78
N THR A 146 -11.77 -10.63 10.03
CA THR A 146 -10.63 -9.75 10.34
C THR A 146 -9.45 -10.01 9.42
N SER A 147 -8.58 -9.01 9.23
CA SER A 147 -7.34 -9.12 8.43
C SER A 147 -6.37 -10.20 8.92
N HIS A 148 -6.45 -10.60 10.19
CA HIS A 148 -5.59 -11.61 10.80
C HIS A 148 -6.12 -13.03 10.63
N ASN A 149 -7.35 -13.18 10.10
CA ASN A 149 -7.97 -14.47 9.79
C ASN A 149 -7.86 -14.72 8.27
N THR A 150 -6.69 -15.19 7.85
CA THR A 150 -6.32 -15.43 6.45
C THR A 150 -6.95 -16.70 5.86
N PRO A 151 -7.13 -16.80 4.51
CA PRO A 151 -7.81 -17.92 3.85
C PRO A 151 -7.04 -19.25 4.00
N GLY A 152 -7.75 -20.33 4.29
CA GLY A 152 -7.23 -21.70 4.38
C GLY A 152 -7.49 -22.37 5.74
N SER A 153 -7.59 -21.58 6.81
CA SER A 153 -8.25 -22.01 8.05
C SER A 153 -9.70 -21.56 7.94
N GLY A 154 -10.66 -22.50 7.96
CA GLY A 154 -12.09 -22.21 7.88
C GLY A 154 -12.45 -20.92 8.61
N THR A 155 -13.11 -20.00 7.89
CA THR A 155 -13.30 -18.59 8.23
C THR A 155 -13.54 -18.39 9.72
N ALA A 156 -12.54 -17.89 10.45
CA ALA A 156 -12.72 -17.54 11.84
C ALA A 156 -13.59 -16.27 11.89
N VAL A 157 -14.90 -16.46 11.94
CA VAL A 157 -15.91 -15.40 12.06
C VAL A 157 -15.64 -14.64 13.35
N PHE A 158 -15.28 -13.36 13.25
CA PHE A 158 -15.06 -12.51 14.42
C PHE A 158 -16.39 -12.10 15.05
N GLY A 159 -17.36 -11.78 14.20
CA GLY A 159 -18.68 -11.32 14.61
C GLY A 159 -19.67 -11.40 13.47
N LEU A 160 -20.87 -10.94 13.73
CA LEU A 160 -21.94 -10.82 12.74
C LEU A 160 -22.40 -9.37 12.66
N TRP A 161 -22.99 -8.94 11.55
CA TRP A 161 -23.57 -7.60 11.44
C TRP A 161 -24.87 -7.60 10.65
N LYS A 162 -25.69 -6.56 10.84
CA LYS A 162 -26.87 -6.28 10.01
C LYS A 162 -27.26 -4.81 10.12
N VAL A 163 -28.21 -4.39 9.30
CA VAL A 163 -28.92 -3.13 9.45
C VAL A 163 -30.19 -3.39 10.24
N ASP A 164 -30.44 -2.60 11.29
CA ASP A 164 -31.63 -2.73 12.12
C ASP A 164 -32.86 -2.03 11.48
N GLN A 165 -33.99 -2.04 12.18
CA GLN A 165 -35.24 -1.43 11.69
C GLN A 165 -35.17 0.11 11.60
N ARG A 166 -34.18 0.74 12.23
CA ARG A 166 -33.96 2.18 12.22
C ARG A 166 -32.96 2.60 11.13
N GLY A 167 -32.39 1.65 10.40
CA GLY A 167 -31.34 1.89 9.43
C GLY A 167 -29.95 1.98 10.05
N GLU A 168 -29.77 1.62 11.32
CA GLU A 168 -28.48 1.62 12.00
C GLU A 168 -27.72 0.32 11.72
N VAL A 169 -26.41 0.43 11.50
CA VAL A 169 -25.54 -0.75 11.39
C VAL A 169 -25.20 -1.24 12.78
N ILE A 170 -25.57 -2.48 13.08
CA ILE A 170 -25.28 -3.14 14.36
C ILE A 170 -24.40 -4.37 14.16
N GLY A 171 -23.49 -4.59 15.10
CA GLY A 171 -22.59 -5.72 15.15
C GLY A 171 -22.90 -6.62 16.35
N LYS A 172 -22.79 -7.93 16.19
CA LYS A 172 -22.86 -8.95 17.24
C LYS A 172 -21.48 -9.59 17.38
N ILE A 173 -20.79 -9.32 18.48
CA ILE A 173 -19.40 -9.76 18.73
C ILE A 173 -19.32 -10.75 19.90
N GLY A 174 -18.18 -11.44 20.01
CA GLY A 174 -17.99 -12.42 21.10
C GLY A 174 -18.88 -13.65 20.94
N LEU A 175 -18.97 -14.19 19.73
CA LEU A 175 -19.84 -15.32 19.37
C LEU A 175 -19.57 -16.60 20.18
N ASN A 176 -18.40 -16.70 20.81
CA ASN A 176 -17.99 -17.79 21.69
C ASN A 176 -18.46 -17.60 23.15
N ARG A 177 -19.16 -16.51 23.48
CA ARG A 177 -19.70 -16.24 24.81
C ARG A 177 -21.14 -16.71 24.92
N ILE A 178 -21.58 -17.01 26.15
CA ILE A 178 -22.97 -17.38 26.47
C ILE A 178 -23.95 -16.29 26.00
N GLN A 179 -23.55 -15.02 26.15
CA GLN A 179 -24.29 -13.86 25.63
C GLN A 179 -23.36 -13.02 24.76
N PRO A 180 -23.50 -13.11 23.42
CA PRO A 180 -22.80 -12.21 22.50
C PRO A 180 -23.28 -10.77 22.70
N GLU A 181 -22.36 -9.83 22.55
CA GLU A 181 -22.64 -8.40 22.74
C GLU A 181 -23.13 -7.79 21.42
N VAL A 182 -24.20 -7.00 21.47
CA VAL A 182 -24.69 -6.22 20.33
C VAL A 182 -24.27 -4.78 20.49
N ILE A 183 -23.54 -4.27 19.50
CA ILE A 183 -22.97 -2.92 19.50
C ILE A 183 -23.43 -2.14 18.27
N ASN A 184 -23.59 -0.82 18.43
CA ASN A 184 -23.75 0.08 17.29
C ASN A 184 -22.41 0.29 16.61
N VAL A 185 -22.37 0.10 15.29
CA VAL A 185 -21.17 0.28 14.48
C VAL A 185 -21.08 1.75 14.08
N ASN A 186 -19.99 2.41 14.45
CA ASN A 186 -19.75 3.79 14.07
C ASN A 186 -19.38 3.89 12.58
N MET A 187 -20.35 4.23 11.74
CA MET A 187 -20.15 4.33 10.29
C MET A 187 -19.24 5.49 9.87
N LYS A 188 -18.88 6.42 10.77
CA LYS A 188 -17.86 7.44 10.48
C LYS A 188 -16.46 6.84 10.29
N ASP A 189 -16.23 5.66 10.86
CA ASP A 189 -14.95 4.94 10.79
C ASP A 189 -14.92 3.95 9.60
N ALA A 190 -16.02 3.87 8.84
CA ALA A 190 -16.14 2.94 7.72
C ALA A 190 -15.46 3.49 6.47
N SER A 191 -14.73 2.61 5.77
CA SER A 191 -14.09 2.90 4.49
C SER A 191 -14.42 1.83 3.47
N ASP A 192 -14.32 2.18 2.18
CA ASP A 192 -14.36 1.20 1.09
C ASP A 192 -13.26 0.15 1.33
N CYS A 193 -13.61 -1.13 1.40
CA CYS A 193 -12.64 -2.19 1.65
C CYS A 193 -11.59 -2.23 0.56
N GLY A 194 -10.31 -2.31 0.95
CA GLY A 194 -9.27 -2.19 -0.06
C GLY A 194 -9.14 -0.75 -0.56
N SER A 195 -9.63 0.24 0.17
CA SER A 195 -9.34 1.66 0.01
C SER A 195 -9.36 2.36 1.37
N THR A 196 -8.98 3.63 1.40
CA THR A 196 -9.10 4.46 2.62
C THR A 196 -10.05 5.63 2.40
N LYS A 197 -10.81 5.58 1.32
CA LYS A 197 -11.92 6.49 1.06
C LYS A 197 -13.04 6.19 2.05
N PRO A 198 -13.69 7.22 2.62
CA PRO A 198 -14.88 7.03 3.43
C PRO A 198 -15.90 6.18 2.68
N TYR A 199 -16.58 5.30 3.40
CA TYR A 199 -17.67 4.52 2.85
C TYR A 199 -18.85 5.46 2.56
N GLU A 200 -19.35 5.47 1.32
CA GLU A 200 -20.53 6.22 0.93
C GLU A 200 -21.79 5.36 1.11
N PRO A 201 -22.67 5.68 2.09
CA PRO A 201 -23.91 4.96 2.28
C PRO A 201 -24.81 5.16 1.05
N GLY A 202 -25.25 4.07 0.41
CA GLY A 202 -26.13 4.15 -0.76
C GLY A 202 -25.64 3.44 -2.02
N ARG A 203 -24.44 2.84 -2.00
CA ARG A 203 -24.17 1.66 -2.84
C ARG A 203 -25.02 0.50 -2.31
N LEU A 204 -26.32 0.58 -2.55
CA LEU A 204 -27.20 -0.57 -2.47
C LEU A 204 -26.56 -1.66 -3.33
N LEU A 205 -26.30 -2.81 -2.71
CA LEU A 205 -26.01 -4.03 -3.44
C LEU A 205 -27.08 -4.19 -4.54
N PRO A 206 -26.73 -4.74 -5.71
CA PRO A 206 -27.76 -5.25 -6.61
C PRO A 206 -28.68 -6.14 -5.77
N SER A 207 -29.94 -5.75 -5.72
CA SER A 207 -31.01 -6.63 -5.27
C SER A 207 -30.98 -7.86 -6.17
N ASP A 208 -30.69 -9.02 -5.58
CA ASP A 208 -31.03 -10.31 -6.19
C ASP A 208 -32.53 -10.35 -6.51
#